data_AF-A0A382XJC1-F1
#
_entry.id   AF-A0A382XJC1-F1
#
_cell.length_a   1.000
_cell.length_b   1.000
_cell.length_c   1.000
_cell.angle_alpha   90.00
_cell.angle_beta   90.00
_cell.angle_gamma   90.00
#
_symmetry.space_group_name_H-M   'P 1'
#
loop_
_entity.id
_entity.type
_entity.pdbx_description
1 polymer ?
#
loop_
_entity_poly.entity_id
_entity_poly.type
_entity_poly.pdbx_seq_one_letter_code
_entity_poly.pdbx_strand_id
1 'polypeptide(L)' 'VYRESLKSDIKLINTVIGYISRKKGKQLRPHLCLLSASLCGEPTENTFRAAALIEMIHVATLIHDDVV' A
#
# COMPACT_ATOMS: atom_id res chain seq x y z
N VAL A 1 5.06 -3.04 8.19
CA VAL A 1 5.31 -3.11 6.72
C VAL A 1 4.83 -1.85 5.99
N TYR A 2 3.57 -1.73 5.51
CA TYR A 2 3.14 -0.62 4.63
C TYR A 2 3.48 0.80 5.13
N ARG A 3 3.09 1.17 6.36
CA ARG A 3 3.36 2.52 6.91
C ARG A 3 4.84 2.79 7.14
N GLU A 4 5.63 1.76 7.42
CA GLU A 4 7.07 1.88 7.63
C GLU A 4 7.78 2.07 6.29
N SER A 5 7.34 1.35 5.26
CA SER A 5 7.85 1.46 3.88
C SER A 5 7.62 2.84 3.24
N LEU A 6 6.74 3.67 3.82
CA LEU A 6 6.42 5.01 3.34
C LEU A 6 7.10 6.14 4.12
N LYS A 7 7.92 5.84 5.13
CA LYS A 7 8.67 6.89 5.85
C LYS A 7 9.76 7.47 4.96
N SER A 8 9.91 8.79 5.00
CA SER A 8 10.97 9.52 4.31
C SER A 8 11.67 10.48 5.28
N ASP A 9 12.94 10.80 5.04
CA ASP A 9 13.64 11.85 5.79
C ASP A 9 13.15 13.27 5.41
N ILE A 10 12.42 13.38 4.30
CA ILE A 10 11.90 14.64 3.79
C ILE A 10 10.53 14.93 4.41
N LYS A 11 10.45 16.00 5.21
CA LYS A 11 9.21 16.40 5.92
C LYS A 11 8.01 16.58 5.01
N LEU A 12 8.20 17.20 3.83
CA LEU A 12 7.13 17.43 2.85
C LEU A 12 6.52 16.11 2.37
N ILE A 13 7.36 15.11 2.07
CA ILE A 13 6.90 13.79 1.62
C ILE A 13 6.03 13.14 2.70
N ASN A 14 6.45 13.19 3.97
CA ASN A 14 5.65 12.65 5.08
C ASN A 14 4.29 13.37 5.23
N THR A 15 4.24 14.68 4.98
CA THR A 15 2.98 15.44 5.01
C THR A 15 2.02 14.97 3.91
N VAL A 16 2.52 14.80 2.69
CA VAL A 16 1.74 14.31 1.54
C VAL A 16 1.25 12.89 1.78
N ILE A 17 2.14 11.98 2.21
CA ILE A 17 1.81 10.59 2.57
C ILE A 17 0.76 10.55 3.69
N GLY A 18 0.88 11.43 4.68
CA GLY A 18 -0.10 11.57 5.75
C GLY A 18 -1.47 12.04 5.24
N TYR A 19 -1.50 12.95 4.26
CA TYR A 19 -2.74 13.39 3.61
C TYR A 19 -3.41 12.26 2.81
N ILE A 20 -2.64 11.56 1.98
CA ILE A 20 -3.14 10.45 1.16
C ILE A 20 -3.64 9.30 2.05
N SER A 21 -2.90 8.97 3.12
CA SER A 21 -3.29 7.92 4.07
C SER A 21 -4.59 8.19 4.83
N ARG A 22 -5.06 9.45 4.90
CA ARG A 22 -6.34 9.80 5.52
C ARG A 22 -7.53 9.42 4.64
N LYS A 23 -7.36 9.36 3.31
CA LYS A 23 -8.37 8.84 2.39
C LYS A 23 -8.33 7.31 2.46
N LYS A 24 -9.11 6.72 3.38
CA LYS A 24 -9.21 5.27 3.52
C LYS A 24 -9.86 4.66 2.27
N GLY A 25 -9.05 4.00 1.45
CA GLY A 25 -9.55 3.14 0.38
C GLY A 25 -10.17 1.85 0.93
N LYS A 26 -10.86 1.11 0.06
CA LYS A 26 -11.41 -0.22 0.40
C LYS A 26 -10.33 -1.29 0.60
N GLN A 27 -9.08 -0.98 0.24
CA GLN A 27 -7.92 -1.90 0.33
C GLN A 27 -8.20 -3.26 -0.33
N LEU A 28 -9.01 -3.29 -1.39
CA LEU A 28 -9.46 -4.54 -1.99
C LEU A 28 -8.28 -5.38 -2.52
N ARG A 29 -7.25 -4.70 -3.07
CA ARG A 29 -6.08 -5.33 -3.69
C ARG A 29 -5.18 -6.08 -2.68
N PRO A 30 -4.73 -5.48 -1.57
CA PRO A 30 -3.97 -6.21 -0.56
C PRO A 30 -4.77 -7.34 0.10
N HIS A 31 -6.07 -7.15 0.34
CA HIS A 31 -6.92 -8.22 0.89
C HIS A 31 -7.03 -9.41 -0.07
N LEU A 32 -7.24 -9.15 -1.37
CA LEU A 32 -7.29 -10.20 -2.39
C LEU A 32 -5.97 -10.98 -2.46
N CYS A 33 -4.82 -10.29 -2.36
CA CYS A 33 -3.51 -10.93 -2.34
C CYS A 33 -3.34 -11.88 -1.15
N LEU A 34 -3.70 -11.43 0.05
CA LEU A 34 -3.59 -12.24 1.27
C LEU A 34 -4.55 -13.43 1.24
N LEU A 35 -5.81 -13.23 0.81
CA LEU A 35 -6.78 -14.32 0.67
C LEU A 35 -6.34 -15.35 -0.38
N SER A 36 -5.78 -14.90 -1.50
CA SER A 36 -5.24 -15.81 -2.53
C SER A 36 -4.07 -16.62 -2.00
N ALA A 37 -3.18 -16.01 -1.21
CA ALA A 37 -2.10 -16.73 -0.55
C ALA A 37 -2.64 -17.78 0.43
N SER A 38 -3.64 -17.42 1.25
CA SER A 38 -4.31 -18.35 2.17
C SER A 38 -4.99 -19.53 1.48
N LEU A 39 -5.46 -19.36 0.23
CA LEU A 39 -6.04 -20.44 -0.57
C LEU A 39 -4.97 -21.38 -1.14
N CYS A 40 -3.77 -20.87 -1.40
CA CYS A 40 -2.65 -21.64 -1.96
C CYS A 40 -1.70 -22.21 -0.90
N GLY A 41 -1.86 -21.83 0.36
CA GLY A 41 -0.98 -22.20 1.47
C GLY A 41 -1.07 -21.20 2.62
N GLU A 42 -0.05 -21.11 3.47
CA GLU A 42 -0.02 -20.11 4.54
C GLU A 42 0.63 -18.80 4.07
N PRO A 43 0.04 -17.62 4.38
CA PRO A 43 0.68 -16.34 4.12
C PRO A 43 2.01 -16.21 4.86
N THR A 44 3.06 -15.95 4.09
CA THR A 44 4.41 -15.73 4.62
C THR A 44 4.71 -14.23 4.75
N GLU A 45 5.83 -13.87 5.37
CA GLU A 45 6.29 -12.48 5.43
C GLU A 45 6.39 -11.83 4.03
N ASN A 46 6.83 -12.60 3.03
CA ASN A 46 6.88 -12.15 1.65
C ASN A 46 5.49 -11.84 1.09
N THR A 47 4.45 -12.54 1.53
CA THR A 47 3.06 -12.27 1.15
C THR A 47 2.61 -10.93 1.71
N PHE A 48 2.91 -10.64 2.98
CA PHE A 48 2.60 -9.34 3.59
C PHE A 48 3.36 -8.18 2.93
N ARG A 49 4.63 -8.41 2.56
CA ARG A 49 5.43 -7.44 1.78
C ARG A 49 4.84 -7.22 0.38
N ALA A 50 4.42 -8.28 -0.31
CA ALA A 50 3.77 -8.19 -1.61
C ALA A 50 2.44 -7.44 -1.55
N ALA A 51 1.58 -7.74 -0.57
CA ALA A 51 0.32 -7.02 -0.37
C ALA A 51 0.55 -5.52 -0.10
N ALA A 52 1.57 -5.18 0.70
CA ALA A 52 1.96 -3.79 0.93
C ALA A 52 2.45 -3.10 -0.36
N LEU A 53 3.28 -3.77 -1.15
CA LEU A 53 3.80 -3.25 -2.44
C LEU A 53 2.66 -2.98 -3.43
N ILE A 54 1.70 -3.90 -3.54
CA ILE A 54 0.53 -3.75 -4.43
C ILE A 54 -0.27 -2.49 -4.07
N GLU A 55 -0.50 -2.25 -2.79
CA GLU A 55 -1.21 -1.04 -2.35
C GLU A 55 -0.36 0.24 -2.57
N MET A 56 0.96 0.17 -2.40
CA MET A 56 1.83 1.31 -2.71
C MET A 56 1.75 1.72 -4.19
N ILE A 57 1.78 0.76 -5.11
CA ILE A 57 1.64 1.01 -6.56
C ILE A 57 0.22 1.53 -6.88
N HIS A 58 -0.81 0.98 -6.24
CA HIS A 58 -2.17 1.49 -6.37
C HIS A 58 -2.28 2.97 -5.99
N VAL A 59 -1.70 3.35 -4.85
CA VAL A 59 -1.73 4.72 -4.38
C VAL A 59 -0.90 5.63 -5.27
N ALA A 60 0.27 5.17 -5.75
CA ALA A 60 1.10 5.95 -6.67
C ALA A 60 0.37 6.28 -7.97
N THR A 61 -0.34 5.30 -8.55
CA THR A 61 -1.15 5.51 -9.76
C THR A 61 -2.30 6.47 -9.52
N LEU A 62 -3.04 6.36 -8.41
CA LEU A 62 -4.09 7.32 -8.06
C LEU A 62 -3.58 8.77 -7.94
N ILE A 63 -2.42 8.97 -7.30
CA ILE A 63 -1.83 10.31 -7.18
C ILE A 63 -1.46 10.86 -8.56
N HIS A 64 -0.87 10.02 -9.41
CA HIS A 64 -0.49 10.42 -10.75
C HIS A 64 -1.72 10.74 -11.62
N ASP A 65 -2.78 9.93 -11.52
CA ASP A 65 -4.05 10.15 -12.21
C ASP A 65 -4.77 11.43 -11.75
N ASP A 66 -4.63 11.83 -10.48
CA ASP A 66 -5.21 13.08 -9.95
C ASP A 66 -4.46 14.35 -10.41
N VAL A 67 -3.23 14.22 -10.93
CA VAL A 67 -2.37 15.35 -11.35
C VAL A 67 -2.34 15.55 -12.86
N VAL A 68 -2.55 14.48 -13.64
CA VAL A 68 -2.71 14.54 -15.11
C VAL A 68 -4.07 15.12 -15.47
#